data_AF-A0A371R0Q1-F1
#
_entry.id   AF-A0A371R0Q1-F1
#
_cell.length_a   1.000
_cell.length_b   1.000
_cell.length_c   1.000
_cell.angle_alpha   90.00
_cell.angle_beta   90.00
_cell.angle_gamma   90.00
#
_symmetry.space_group_name_H-M   'P 1'
#
loop_
_entity.id
_entity.type
_entity.pdbx_description
1 polymer ?
#
loop_
_entity_poly.entity_id
_entity_poly.type
_entity_poly.pdbx_seq_one_letter_code
_entity_poly.pdbx_strand_id
1 'polypeptide(L)'
;MRRVLITLLSILGFSAVLTFFPAEFFTVLILYFVFFFGLSIIMGLRSYRKGVVAAQEISRGRPLIEIDEKEVNKLLEKDKELINEYKRFARASFMPLLTLPIFILLATFLFPTLPPLAESGLGPVVGREAARFLSYVVVFGIFAVISMATFRPPVAPRIVRNLKVYEAGLVIDKSLGLKAPIEVTDYKINEERKFVEFKLNNQIFRIYYKDIKELDSILSKLVRRLKQ
;
A
#
# COMPACT_ATOMS: atom_id res chain seq x y z
N MET A 1 -6.84 -13.08 0.16
CA MET A 1 -8.21 -13.38 0.65
C MET A 1 -8.92 -12.17 1.25
N ARG A 2 -8.40 -11.50 2.31
CA ARG A 2 -9.12 -10.38 2.96
C ARG A 2 -9.49 -9.22 2.03
N ARG A 3 -8.59 -8.81 1.11
CA ARG A 3 -8.84 -7.71 0.17
C ARG A 3 -9.98 -8.02 -0.82
N VAL A 4 -9.95 -9.21 -1.43
CA VAL A 4 -10.99 -9.66 -2.38
C VAL A 4 -12.35 -9.75 -1.70
N LEU A 5 -12.39 -10.28 -0.46
CA LEU A 5 -13.63 -10.36 0.31
C LEU A 5 -14.21 -8.97 0.61
N ILE A 6 -13.37 -8.02 1.04
CA ILE A 6 -13.80 -6.63 1.27
C ILE A 6 -14.33 -6.01 -0.01
N THR A 7 -13.65 -6.22 -1.15
CA THR A 7 -14.09 -5.73 -2.45
C THR A 7 -15.45 -6.32 -2.84
N LEU A 8 -15.64 -7.64 -2.72
CA LEU A 8 -16.91 -8.30 -3.03
C LEU A 8 -18.06 -7.82 -2.13
N LEU A 9 -17.83 -7.76 -0.82
CA LEU A 9 -18.83 -7.25 0.13
C LEU A 9 -19.19 -5.80 -0.15
N SER A 10 -18.21 -4.98 -0.56
CA SER A 10 -18.46 -3.59 -0.95
C SER A 10 -19.29 -3.54 -2.22
N ILE A 11 -18.94 -4.29 -3.26
CA ILE A 11 -19.71 -4.36 -4.51
C ILE A 11 -21.17 -4.70 -4.22
N LEU A 12 -21.42 -5.74 -3.43
CA LEU A 12 -22.78 -6.17 -3.09
C LEU A 12 -23.51 -5.13 -2.24
N GLY A 13 -22.85 -4.57 -1.23
CA GLY A 13 -23.43 -3.55 -0.35
C GLY A 13 -23.84 -2.28 -1.11
N PHE A 14 -22.94 -1.72 -1.92
CA PHE A 14 -23.23 -0.51 -2.69
C PHE A 14 -24.25 -0.76 -3.80
N SER A 15 -24.24 -1.94 -4.42
CA SER A 15 -25.27 -2.34 -5.39
C SER A 15 -26.65 -2.42 -4.74
N ALA A 16 -26.75 -2.98 -3.53
CA ALA A 16 -28.01 -3.07 -2.81
C ALA A 16 -28.57 -1.68 -2.48
N VAL A 17 -27.72 -0.77 -1.97
CA VAL A 17 -28.16 0.59 -1.64
C VAL A 17 -28.66 1.35 -2.87
N LEU A 18 -27.92 1.30 -3.98
CA LEU A 18 -28.33 1.99 -5.21
C LEU A 18 -29.55 1.37 -5.89
N THR A 19 -29.84 0.09 -5.62
CA THR A 19 -31.05 -0.56 -6.14
C THR A 19 -32.31 0.11 -5.59
N PHE A 20 -32.34 0.34 -4.27
CA PHE A 20 -33.48 0.96 -3.58
C PHE A 20 -33.45 2.49 -3.58
N PHE A 21 -32.26 3.09 -3.63
CA PHE A 21 -32.06 4.55 -3.56
C PHE A 21 -31.16 5.06 -4.70
N PRO A 22 -31.60 4.97 -5.97
CA PRO A 22 -30.78 5.38 -7.11
C PRO A 22 -30.50 6.89 -7.14
N ALA A 23 -31.41 7.71 -6.61
CA ALA A 23 -31.24 9.17 -6.52
C ALA A 23 -30.16 9.60 -5.52
N GLU A 24 -29.85 8.76 -4.53
CA GLU A 24 -28.87 9.04 -3.47
C GLU A 24 -27.43 8.67 -3.87
N PHE A 25 -27.17 8.54 -5.17
CA PHE A 25 -25.86 8.13 -5.69
C PHE A 25 -24.68 8.91 -5.08
N PHE A 26 -24.79 10.24 -5.02
CA PHE A 26 -23.74 11.09 -4.44
C PHE A 26 -23.55 10.84 -2.94
N THR A 27 -24.63 10.67 -2.18
CA THR A 27 -24.59 10.37 -0.75
C THR A 27 -23.89 9.02 -0.50
N VAL A 28 -24.25 8.01 -1.29
CA VAL A 28 -23.67 6.66 -1.23
C VAL A 28 -22.18 6.68 -1.58
N LEU A 29 -21.79 7.48 -2.58
CA LEU A 29 -20.40 7.68 -2.96
C LEU A 29 -19.59 8.33 -1.84
N ILE A 30 -20.13 9.35 -1.16
CA ILE A 30 -19.45 9.98 -0.02
C ILE A 30 -19.28 8.98 1.13
N LEU A 31 -20.34 8.22 1.46
CA LEU A 31 -20.27 7.17 2.49
C LEU A 31 -19.23 6.09 2.16
N TYR A 32 -19.09 5.72 0.87
CA TYR A 32 -18.02 4.83 0.41
C TYR A 32 -16.65 5.38 0.82
N PHE A 33 -16.36 6.64 0.47
CA PHE A 33 -15.07 7.24 0.81
C PHE A 33 -14.84 7.28 2.32
N VAL A 34 -15.82 7.76 3.09
CA VAL A 34 -15.72 7.83 4.55
C VAL A 34 -15.44 6.46 5.15
N PHE A 35 -16.15 5.42 4.70
CA PHE A 35 -15.97 4.05 5.17
C PHE A 35 -14.57 3.51 4.86
N PHE A 36 -14.10 3.65 3.61
CA PHE A 36 -12.80 3.16 3.20
C PHE A 36 -11.64 3.93 3.84
N PHE A 37 -11.73 5.25 3.97
CA PHE A 37 -10.75 6.07 4.68
C PHE A 37 -10.74 5.72 6.18
N GLY A 38 -11.90 5.61 6.81
CA GLY A 38 -12.04 5.23 8.21
C GLY A 38 -11.40 3.87 8.50
N LEU A 39 -11.71 2.85 7.68
CA LEU A 39 -11.07 1.54 7.78
C LEU A 39 -9.55 1.61 7.61
N SER A 40 -9.07 2.36 6.61
CA SER A 40 -7.64 2.50 6.34
C SER A 40 -6.90 3.13 7.51
N ILE A 41 -7.47 4.18 8.12
CA ILE A 41 -6.91 4.84 9.31
C ILE A 41 -6.86 3.87 10.50
N ILE A 42 -7.95 3.15 10.78
CA ILE A 42 -8.03 2.20 11.90
C ILE A 42 -7.00 1.08 11.74
N MET A 43 -6.87 0.52 10.53
CA MET A 43 -5.88 -0.51 10.23
C MET A 43 -4.45 0.03 10.35
N GLY A 44 -4.20 1.25 9.86
CA GLY A 44 -2.91 1.94 9.98
C GLY A 44 -2.50 2.18 11.42
N LEU A 45 -3.40 2.71 12.25
CA LEU A 45 -3.16 2.96 13.68
C LEU A 45 -2.83 1.68 14.45
N ARG A 46 -3.56 0.59 14.19
CA ARG A 46 -3.27 -0.71 14.81
C ARG A 46 -1.88 -1.22 14.43
N SER A 47 -1.50 -1.10 13.16
CA SER A 47 -0.17 -1.51 12.68
C SER A 47 0.94 -0.66 13.31
N TYR A 48 0.74 0.65 13.38
CA TYR A 48 1.66 1.59 14.02
C TYR A 48 1.90 1.25 15.49
N ARG A 49 0.82 1.05 16.27
CA ARG A 49 0.92 0.68 17.70
C ARG A 49 1.71 -0.61 17.91
N LYS A 50 1.48 -1.64 17.08
CA LYS A 50 2.25 -2.89 17.13
C LYS A 50 3.74 -2.66 16.85
N GLY A 51 4.07 -1.81 15.87
CA GLY A 51 5.45 -1.43 15.55
C GLY A 51 6.16 -0.74 16.70
N VAL A 52 5.47 0.17 17.40
CA VAL A 52 6.01 0.90 18.57
C VAL A 52 6.28 -0.05 19.74
N VAL A 53 5.34 -0.95 20.06
CA VAL A 53 5.55 -1.93 21.14
C VAL A 53 6.75 -2.83 20.83
N ALA A 54 6.86 -3.32 19.59
CA ALA A 54 8.02 -4.10 19.17
C ALA A 54 9.33 -3.29 19.25
N ALA A 55 9.31 -2.00 18.89
CA ALA A 55 10.47 -1.12 18.99
C ALA A 55 10.92 -0.96 20.45
N GLN A 56 9.98 -0.78 21.38
CA GLN A 56 10.27 -0.67 22.80
C GLN A 56 10.88 -1.96 23.38
N GLU A 57 10.35 -3.11 22.99
CA GLU A 57 10.89 -4.41 23.42
C GLU A 57 12.32 -4.63 22.94
N ILE A 58 12.61 -4.34 21.67
CA ILE A 58 13.95 -4.47 21.08
C ILE A 58 14.92 -3.47 21.72
N SER A 59 14.47 -2.25 22.02
CA SER A 59 15.31 -1.20 22.60
C SER A 59 15.79 -1.47 24.03
N ARG A 60 15.29 -2.53 24.68
CA ARG A 60 15.80 -2.99 25.98
C ARG A 60 17.16 -3.70 25.88
N GLY A 61 17.53 -4.16 24.68
CA GLY A 61 18.82 -4.80 24.43
C GLY A 61 19.99 -3.81 24.34
N ARG A 62 21.21 -4.33 24.18
CA ARG A 62 22.39 -3.50 23.91
C ARG A 62 22.41 -3.04 22.45
N PRO A 63 22.64 -1.75 22.17
CA PRO A 63 22.77 -1.26 20.80
C PRO A 63 24.12 -1.68 20.22
N LEU A 64 24.10 -2.20 18.99
CA LEU A 64 25.25 -2.57 18.19
C LEU A 64 25.71 -1.41 17.29
N ILE A 65 24.76 -0.76 16.61
CA ILE A 65 24.99 0.42 15.76
C ILE A 65 23.83 1.40 15.94
N GLU A 66 24.17 2.69 15.93
CA GLU A 66 23.21 3.79 15.85
C GLU A 66 23.53 4.65 14.64
N ILE A 67 22.54 4.88 13.79
CA ILE A 67 22.61 5.72 12.60
C ILE A 67 21.61 6.87 12.76
N ASP A 68 22.16 8.08 12.81
CA ASP A 68 21.39 9.30 12.94
C ASP A 68 20.97 9.89 11.58
N GLU A 69 19.84 10.59 11.59
CA GLU A 69 19.33 11.29 10.42
C GLU A 69 20.33 12.29 9.80
N LYS A 70 21.16 12.93 10.62
CA LYS A 70 22.18 13.87 10.13
C LYS A 70 23.24 13.19 9.27
N GLU A 71 23.63 11.97 9.62
CA GLU A 71 24.61 11.20 8.85
C GLU A 71 23.99 10.72 7.53
N VAL A 72 22.76 10.19 7.60
CA VAL A 72 22.00 9.76 6.43
C VAL A 72 21.83 10.91 5.44
N ASN A 73 21.37 12.08 5.90
CA ASN A 73 21.12 13.23 5.03
C ASN A 73 22.37 13.70 4.28
N LYS A 74 23.55 13.67 4.92
CA LYS A 74 24.82 13.99 4.24
C LYS A 74 25.18 13.02 3.12
N LEU A 75 24.77 11.76 3.24
CA LEU A 75 24.97 10.74 2.20
C LEU A 75 23.93 10.91 1.08
N LEU A 76 22.68 11.21 1.44
CA LEU A 76 21.61 11.47 0.47
C LEU A 76 21.92 12.67 -0.44
N GLU A 77 22.47 13.76 0.11
CA GLU A 77 22.86 14.94 -0.66
C GLU A 77 23.91 14.65 -1.73
N LYS A 78 24.73 13.61 -1.52
CA LYS A 78 25.76 13.17 -2.46
C LYS A 78 25.22 12.18 -3.50
N ASP A 79 24.06 11.58 -3.26
CA ASP A 79 23.45 10.59 -4.15
C ASP A 79 22.66 11.27 -5.28
N LYS A 80 23.35 11.59 -6.37
CA LYS A 80 22.75 12.22 -7.56
C LYS A 80 21.74 11.32 -8.27
N GLU A 81 21.87 9.99 -8.14
CA GLU A 81 20.96 9.04 -8.78
C GLU A 81 19.61 8.93 -8.06
N LEU A 82 19.59 9.21 -6.75
CA LEU A 82 18.38 9.19 -5.95
C LEU A 82 17.28 10.10 -6.52
N ILE A 83 17.65 11.27 -7.05
CA ILE A 83 16.71 12.20 -7.68
C ILE A 83 16.08 11.55 -8.93
N ASN A 84 16.87 10.83 -9.73
CA ASN A 84 16.39 10.17 -10.93
C ASN A 84 15.46 8.99 -10.59
N GLU A 85 15.77 8.24 -9.52
CA GLU A 85 14.87 7.22 -8.98
C GLU A 85 13.54 7.84 -8.52
N TYR A 86 13.58 8.93 -7.74
CA TYR A 86 12.38 9.62 -7.30
C TYR A 86 11.53 10.13 -8.46
N LYS A 87 12.15 10.65 -9.54
CA LYS A 87 11.42 11.05 -10.75
C LYS A 87 10.71 9.87 -11.41
N ARG A 88 11.37 8.70 -11.50
CA ARG A 88 10.76 7.47 -12.04
C ARG A 88 9.60 7.02 -11.16
N PHE A 89 9.77 7.03 -9.83
CA PHE A 89 8.70 6.70 -8.89
C PHE A 89 7.54 7.69 -8.97
N ALA A 90 7.81 8.99 -9.02
CA ALA A 90 6.78 10.01 -9.15
C ALA A 90 5.96 9.77 -10.43
N ARG A 91 6.62 9.56 -11.58
CA ARG A 91 5.93 9.24 -12.85
C ARG A 91 5.07 7.98 -12.74
N ALA A 92 5.56 6.92 -12.09
CA ALA A 92 4.79 5.70 -11.85
C ALA A 92 3.60 5.93 -10.90
N SER A 93 3.76 6.77 -9.87
CA SER A 93 2.71 7.14 -8.93
C SER A 93 1.62 8.02 -9.55
N PHE A 94 1.93 8.79 -10.60
CA PHE A 94 0.94 9.57 -11.35
C PHE A 94 0.17 8.72 -12.38
N MET A 95 0.68 7.55 -12.75
CA MET A 95 0.04 6.68 -13.75
C MET A 95 -1.39 6.25 -13.36
N PRO A 96 -1.68 5.89 -12.09
CA PRO A 96 -3.05 5.67 -11.63
C PRO A 96 -3.95 6.92 -11.73
N LEU A 97 -3.41 8.13 -11.60
CA LEU A 97 -4.20 9.36 -11.72
C LEU A 97 -4.75 9.53 -13.16
N LEU A 98 -4.00 9.07 -14.16
CA LEU A 98 -4.45 9.04 -15.56
C LEU A 98 -5.62 8.08 -15.80
N THR A 99 -5.91 7.18 -14.86
CA THR A 99 -7.10 6.32 -14.94
C THR A 99 -8.36 7.07 -14.50
N LEU A 100 -8.27 8.14 -13.69
CA LEU A 100 -9.44 8.86 -13.19
C LEU A 100 -10.36 9.38 -14.32
N PRO A 101 -9.87 9.99 -15.41
CA PRO A 101 -10.73 10.37 -16.53
C PRO A 101 -11.49 9.18 -17.14
N ILE A 102 -10.85 8.00 -17.23
CA ILE A 102 -11.49 6.77 -17.71
C ILE A 102 -12.60 6.35 -16.75
N PHE A 103 -12.34 6.39 -15.43
CA PHE A 103 -13.34 6.09 -14.41
C PHE A 103 -14.53 7.06 -14.49
N ILE A 104 -14.28 8.36 -14.67
CA ILE A 104 -15.32 9.38 -14.79
C ILE A 104 -16.14 9.15 -16.07
N LEU A 105 -15.50 8.94 -17.22
CA LEU A 105 -16.20 8.66 -18.48
C LEU A 105 -17.06 7.39 -18.40
N LEU A 106 -16.49 6.31 -17.87
CA LEU A 106 -17.23 5.06 -17.65
C LEU A 106 -18.38 5.26 -16.67
N ALA A 107 -18.21 6.04 -15.60
CA ALA A 107 -19.27 6.28 -14.65
C ALA A 107 -20.42 7.07 -15.28
N THR A 108 -20.10 8.15 -16.00
CA THR A 108 -21.06 8.99 -16.71
C THR A 108 -21.84 8.20 -17.76
N PHE A 109 -21.25 7.15 -18.35
CA PHE A 109 -21.94 6.32 -19.32
C PHE A 109 -22.68 5.14 -18.67
N LEU A 110 -22.02 4.34 -17.84
CA LEU A 110 -22.56 3.06 -17.33
C LEU A 110 -23.67 3.24 -16.30
N PHE A 111 -23.57 4.20 -15.38
CA PHE A 111 -24.59 4.39 -14.34
C PHE A 111 -25.97 4.80 -14.88
N PRO A 112 -26.10 5.71 -15.87
CA PRO A 112 -27.40 6.05 -16.43
C PRO A 112 -27.89 5.06 -17.50
N THR A 113 -27.03 4.24 -18.10
CA THR A 113 -27.43 3.37 -19.23
C THR A 113 -27.66 1.92 -18.84
N LEU A 114 -26.78 1.32 -18.03
CA LEU A 114 -26.79 -0.11 -17.77
C LEU A 114 -27.98 -0.55 -16.90
N PRO A 115 -28.38 0.18 -15.84
CA PRO A 115 -29.55 -0.20 -15.05
C PRO A 115 -30.87 -0.13 -15.82
N PRO A 116 -31.21 0.94 -16.55
CA PRO A 116 -32.43 0.96 -17.37
C PRO A 116 -32.44 -0.12 -18.46
N LEU A 117 -31.28 -0.41 -19.06
CA LEU A 117 -31.15 -1.48 -20.06
C LEU A 117 -31.42 -2.86 -19.43
N ALA A 118 -30.86 -3.13 -18.24
CA ALA A 118 -31.10 -4.37 -17.53
C ALA A 118 -32.56 -4.47 -17.06
N GLU A 119 -33.16 -3.39 -16.56
CA GLU A 119 -34.57 -3.36 -16.15
C GLU A 119 -35.51 -3.68 -17.31
N SER A 120 -35.23 -3.18 -18.51
CA SER A 120 -36.05 -3.44 -19.70
C SER A 120 -35.83 -4.83 -20.30
N GLY A 121 -34.59 -5.33 -20.33
CA GLY A 121 -34.27 -6.64 -20.90
C GLY A 121 -34.49 -7.81 -19.93
N LEU A 122 -33.98 -7.72 -18.71
CA LEU A 122 -34.01 -8.80 -17.71
C LEU A 122 -35.16 -8.65 -16.71
N GLY A 123 -35.68 -7.44 -16.51
CA GLY A 123 -36.77 -7.17 -15.57
C GLY A 123 -38.01 -8.06 -15.75
N PRO A 124 -38.44 -8.41 -16.97
CA PRO A 124 -39.57 -9.33 -17.17
C PRO A 124 -39.32 -10.76 -16.65
N VAL A 125 -38.06 -11.19 -16.52
CA VAL A 125 -37.70 -12.56 -16.13
C VAL A 125 -37.39 -12.66 -14.64
N VAL A 126 -36.61 -11.72 -14.10
CA VAL A 126 -36.10 -11.77 -12.72
C VAL A 126 -36.73 -10.72 -11.80
N GLY A 127 -37.56 -9.84 -12.34
CA GLY A 127 -38.10 -8.68 -11.64
C GLY A 127 -37.21 -7.44 -11.78
N ARG A 128 -37.85 -6.26 -11.80
CA ARG A 128 -37.19 -4.97 -12.04
C ARG A 128 -36.05 -4.67 -11.05
N GLU A 129 -36.30 -4.89 -9.76
CA GLU A 129 -35.32 -4.60 -8.70
C GLU A 129 -34.13 -5.56 -8.74
N ALA A 130 -34.35 -6.85 -9.03
CA ALA A 130 -33.28 -7.82 -9.19
C ALA A 130 -32.41 -7.49 -10.43
N ALA A 131 -33.05 -7.10 -11.54
CA ALA A 131 -32.35 -6.67 -12.75
C ALA A 131 -31.49 -5.41 -12.50
N ARG A 132 -32.03 -4.41 -11.78
CA ARG A 132 -31.29 -3.22 -11.35
C ARG A 132 -30.11 -3.60 -10.44
N PHE A 133 -30.31 -4.46 -9.45
CA PHE A 133 -29.24 -4.91 -8.57
C PHE A 133 -28.10 -5.58 -9.34
N LEU A 134 -28.42 -6.54 -10.22
CA LEU A 134 -27.42 -7.23 -11.04
C LEU A 134 -26.66 -6.24 -11.94
N SER A 135 -27.34 -5.23 -12.48
CA SER A 135 -26.67 -4.20 -13.28
C SER A 135 -25.63 -3.42 -12.47
N TYR A 136 -25.94 -3.01 -11.23
CA TYR A 136 -24.99 -2.30 -10.38
C TYR A 136 -23.83 -3.21 -9.96
N VAL A 137 -24.08 -4.50 -9.70
CA VAL A 137 -23.02 -5.48 -9.45
C VAL A 137 -22.05 -5.54 -10.63
N VAL A 138 -22.56 -5.55 -11.86
CA VAL A 138 -21.73 -5.52 -13.07
C VAL A 138 -20.95 -4.20 -13.18
N VAL A 139 -21.60 -3.04 -12.98
CA VAL A 139 -20.93 -1.73 -13.02
C VAL A 139 -19.77 -1.68 -12.02
N PHE A 140 -20.03 -1.98 -10.74
CA PHE A 140 -18.98 -1.99 -9.72
C PHE A 140 -17.94 -3.08 -9.96
N GLY A 141 -18.33 -4.22 -10.53
CA GLY A 141 -17.43 -5.29 -10.95
C GLY A 141 -16.43 -4.82 -12.02
N ILE A 142 -16.90 -4.10 -13.04
CA ILE A 142 -16.05 -3.50 -14.08
C ILE A 142 -15.02 -2.55 -13.43
N PHE A 143 -15.47 -1.66 -12.54
CA PHE A 143 -14.57 -0.75 -11.83
C PHE A 143 -13.54 -1.48 -10.95
N ALA A 144 -13.95 -2.56 -10.28
CA ALA A 144 -13.06 -3.37 -9.47
C ALA A 144 -11.99 -4.08 -10.33
N VAL A 145 -12.37 -4.61 -11.49
CA VAL A 145 -11.43 -5.24 -12.44
C VAL A 145 -10.44 -4.22 -12.99
N ILE A 146 -10.92 -3.06 -13.45
CA ILE A 146 -10.07 -1.97 -13.95
C ILE A 146 -9.10 -1.51 -12.85
N SER A 147 -9.60 -1.31 -11.63
CA SER A 147 -8.79 -0.93 -10.48
C SER A 147 -7.71 -1.97 -10.19
N MET A 148 -8.05 -3.26 -10.21
CA MET A 148 -7.09 -4.33 -9.97
C MET A 148 -6.04 -4.46 -11.08
N ALA A 149 -6.41 -4.20 -12.34
CA ALA A 149 -5.50 -4.25 -13.47
C ALA A 149 -4.55 -3.06 -13.54
N THR A 150 -5.04 -1.86 -13.21
CA THR A 150 -4.28 -0.61 -13.35
C THR A 150 -3.53 -0.22 -12.07
N PHE A 151 -4.04 -0.58 -10.89
CA PHE A 151 -3.43 -0.21 -9.62
C PHE A 151 -2.34 -1.19 -9.22
N ARG A 152 -1.11 -0.93 -9.68
CA ARG A 152 0.10 -1.55 -9.14
C ARG A 152 0.78 -0.54 -8.22
N PRO A 153 0.71 -0.69 -6.89
CA PRO A 153 1.33 0.26 -5.98
C PRO A 153 2.85 0.28 -6.27
N PRO A 154 3.41 1.42 -6.69
CA PRO A 154 4.85 1.52 -6.88
C PRO A 154 5.53 1.35 -5.52
N VAL A 155 6.41 0.36 -5.40
CA VAL A 155 7.18 0.15 -4.17
C VAL A 155 8.40 1.04 -4.23
N ALA A 156 8.28 2.25 -3.69
CA ALA A 156 9.43 3.12 -3.50
C ALA A 156 10.25 2.64 -2.29
N PRO A 157 11.60 2.62 -2.38
CA PRO A 157 12.45 2.44 -1.23
C PRO A 157 12.14 3.49 -0.17
N ARG A 158 11.78 3.02 1.03
CA ARG A 158 11.69 3.87 2.21
C ARG A 158 13.10 4.06 2.72
N ILE A 159 13.57 5.30 2.65
CA ILE A 159 14.85 5.70 3.25
C ILE A 159 14.70 5.66 4.76
N VAL A 160 15.53 4.85 5.40
CA VAL A 160 15.65 4.78 6.86
C VAL A 160 16.54 5.93 7.31
N ARG A 161 15.95 6.90 8.00
CA ARG A 161 16.69 8.08 8.47
C ARG A 161 17.27 7.88 9.86
N ASN A 162 16.54 7.19 10.73
CA ASN A 162 17.05 6.83 12.05
C ASN A 162 17.00 5.32 12.21
N LEU A 163 18.16 4.70 12.46
CA LEU A 163 18.27 3.26 12.69
C LEU A 163 19.02 3.01 13.99
N LYS A 164 18.45 2.15 14.84
CA LYS A 164 19.20 1.51 15.92
C LYS A 164 19.18 0.01 15.71
N VAL A 165 20.37 -0.59 15.65
CA VAL A 165 20.57 -2.02 15.51
C VAL A 165 20.86 -2.58 16.89
N TYR A 166 20.12 -3.61 17.29
CA TYR A 166 20.29 -4.32 18.55
C TYR A 166 20.50 -5.81 18.26
N GLU A 167 20.99 -6.57 19.24
CA GLU A 167 21.10 -8.03 19.12
C GLU A 167 19.75 -8.71 18.85
N ALA A 168 18.68 -8.18 19.43
CA ALA A 168 17.32 -8.72 19.28
C ALA A 168 16.61 -8.28 17.99
N GLY A 169 17.16 -7.34 17.22
CA GLY A 169 16.53 -6.80 16.01
C GLY A 169 16.84 -5.34 15.69
N LEU A 170 16.02 -4.74 14.81
CA LEU A 170 16.19 -3.37 14.32
C LEU A 170 15.07 -2.46 14.81
N VAL A 171 15.40 -1.20 15.09
CA VAL A 171 14.43 -0.13 15.35
C VAL A 171 14.61 0.97 14.31
N ILE A 172 13.59 1.16 13.49
CA ILE A 172 13.54 2.13 12.40
C ILE A 172 12.64 3.29 12.81
N ASP A 173 13.14 4.52 12.66
CA ASP A 173 12.43 5.79 12.90
C ASP A 173 11.67 5.81 14.24
N LYS A 174 12.24 5.18 15.28
CA LYS A 174 11.71 5.06 16.65
C LYS A 174 10.32 4.40 16.77
N SER A 175 9.71 3.97 15.66
CA SER A 175 8.30 3.59 15.59
C SER A 175 8.07 2.22 14.96
N LEU A 176 9.08 1.64 14.33
CA LEU A 176 9.00 0.32 13.71
C LEU A 176 10.09 -0.58 14.28
N GLY A 177 9.69 -1.52 15.13
CA GLY A 177 10.57 -2.61 15.59
C GLY A 177 10.46 -3.84 14.69
N LEU A 178 11.60 -4.33 14.22
CA LEU A 178 11.73 -5.58 13.46
C LEU A 178 12.56 -6.57 14.28
N LYS A 179 11.90 -7.59 14.84
CA LYS A 179 12.57 -8.62 15.65
C LYS A 179 13.37 -9.58 14.77
N ALA A 180 14.55 -9.98 15.24
CA ALA A 180 15.36 -10.99 14.58
C ALA A 180 14.80 -12.42 14.83
N PRO A 181 14.95 -13.36 13.87
CA PRO A 181 15.49 -13.15 12.53
C PRO A 181 14.51 -12.39 11.62
N ILE A 182 15.03 -11.43 10.86
CA ILE A 182 14.22 -10.62 9.93
C ILE A 182 14.14 -11.35 8.59
N GLU A 183 12.97 -11.87 8.27
CA GLU A 183 12.75 -12.62 7.03
C GLU A 183 12.58 -11.65 5.85
N VAL A 184 13.57 -11.63 4.95
CA VAL A 184 13.56 -10.74 3.78
C VAL A 184 13.46 -11.53 2.48
N THR A 185 12.76 -10.96 1.50
CA THR A 185 12.62 -11.54 0.16
C THR A 185 13.74 -11.15 -0.79
N ASP A 186 14.40 -10.03 -0.52
CA ASP A 186 15.51 -9.49 -1.31
C ASP A 186 16.46 -8.73 -0.39
N TYR A 187 17.76 -8.78 -0.67
CA TYR A 187 18.80 -8.08 0.08
C TYR A 187 19.94 -7.70 -0.86
N LYS A 188 20.22 -6.40 -0.97
CA LYS A 188 21.17 -5.80 -1.91
C LYS A 188 22.08 -4.82 -1.19
N ILE A 189 23.32 -4.74 -1.66
CA ILE A 189 24.34 -3.84 -1.15
C ILE A 189 24.82 -2.99 -2.32
N ASN A 190 24.95 -1.69 -2.11
CA ASN A 190 25.59 -0.79 -3.06
C ASN A 190 26.70 -0.03 -2.34
N GLU A 191 27.95 -0.44 -2.57
CA GLU A 191 29.12 0.17 -1.94
C GLU A 191 29.39 1.59 -2.49
N GLU A 192 29.20 1.80 -3.80
CA GLU A 192 29.46 3.09 -4.46
C GLU A 192 28.56 4.20 -3.92
N ARG A 193 27.26 3.90 -3.79
CA ARG A 193 26.23 4.82 -3.29
C ARG A 193 26.00 4.74 -1.79
N LYS A 194 26.77 3.88 -1.12
CA LYS A 194 26.81 3.72 0.33
C LYS A 194 25.46 3.41 0.95
N PHE A 195 24.78 2.36 0.47
CA PHE A 195 23.55 1.88 1.09
C PHE A 195 23.39 0.36 1.08
N VAL A 196 22.58 -0.14 2.01
CA VAL A 196 22.03 -1.50 2.03
C VAL A 196 20.53 -1.42 1.83
N GLU A 197 19.99 -2.30 0.99
CA GLU A 197 18.56 -2.48 0.76
C GLU A 197 18.10 -3.86 1.17
N PHE A 198 16.94 -3.93 1.81
CA PHE A 198 16.23 -5.19 1.96
C PHE A 198 14.74 -5.02 1.76
N LYS A 199 14.11 -6.07 1.22
CA LYS A 199 12.67 -6.10 0.98
C LYS A 199 12.00 -6.99 2.01
N LEU A 200 11.10 -6.39 2.80
CA LEU A 200 10.25 -7.05 3.77
C LEU A 200 8.79 -6.88 3.31
N ASN A 201 8.10 -7.98 3.05
CA ASN A 201 6.75 -7.97 2.48
C ASN A 201 6.71 -7.14 1.18
N ASN A 202 5.90 -6.06 1.15
CA ASN A 202 5.76 -5.15 0.02
C ASN A 202 6.47 -3.81 0.23
N GLN A 203 7.44 -3.73 1.15
CA GLN A 203 8.20 -2.53 1.45
C GLN A 203 9.69 -2.79 1.27
N ILE A 204 10.37 -1.91 0.54
CA ILE A 204 11.83 -1.87 0.44
C ILE A 204 12.33 -0.88 1.48
N PHE A 205 13.29 -1.28 2.31
CA PHE A 205 13.99 -0.41 3.24
C PHE A 205 15.40 -0.15 2.71
N ARG A 206 15.79 1.12 2.60
CA ARG A 206 17.14 1.54 2.19
C ARG A 206 17.81 2.25 3.35
N ILE A 207 18.94 1.73 3.80
CA ILE A 207 19.74 2.27 4.90
C ILE A 207 21.04 2.80 4.31
N TYR A 208 21.29 4.10 4.45
CA TYR A 208 22.57 4.70 4.09
C TYR A 208 23.50 4.70 5.30
N TYR A 209 24.77 4.36 5.09
CA TYR A 209 25.77 4.41 6.15
C TYR A 209 27.17 4.61 5.60
N LYS A 210 28.05 5.29 6.35
CA LYS A 210 29.41 5.61 5.91
C LYS A 210 30.26 4.35 5.67
N ASP A 211 30.08 3.33 6.52
CA ASP A 211 30.82 2.06 6.48
C ASP A 211 29.87 0.90 6.16
N ILE A 212 29.65 0.67 4.86
CA ILE A 212 28.73 -0.36 4.40
C ILE A 212 29.17 -1.78 4.76
N LYS A 213 30.48 -2.02 4.90
CA LYS A 213 30.99 -3.35 5.24
C LYS A 213 30.67 -3.68 6.69
N GLU A 214 30.83 -2.70 7.59
CA GLU A 214 30.39 -2.85 8.97
C GLU A 214 28.88 -3.09 9.05
N LEU A 215 28.07 -2.26 8.38
CA LEU A 215 26.62 -2.39 8.38
C LEU A 215 26.16 -3.76 7.86
N ASP A 216 26.73 -4.22 6.74
CA ASP A 216 26.40 -5.52 6.15
C ASP A 216 26.78 -6.68 7.08
N SER A 217 27.95 -6.62 7.72
CA SER A 217 28.41 -7.65 8.65
C SER A 217 27.49 -7.85 9.86
N ILE A 218 26.79 -6.79 10.28
CA ILE A 218 25.83 -6.84 11.38
C ILE A 218 24.44 -7.24 10.86
N LEU A 219 23.97 -6.64 9.78
CA LEU A 219 22.65 -6.94 9.22
C LEU A 219 22.55 -8.39 8.72
N SER A 220 23.60 -8.92 8.11
CA SER A 220 23.64 -10.32 7.63
C SER A 220 23.46 -11.36 8.75
N LYS A 221 23.79 -11.02 10.00
CA LYS A 221 23.54 -11.88 11.18
C LYS A 221 22.09 -11.85 11.64
N LEU A 222 21.39 -10.74 11.40
CA LEU A 222 20.01 -10.51 11.83
C LEU A 222 18.99 -10.86 10.75
N VAL A 223 19.39 -10.85 9.49
CA VAL A 223 18.52 -11.02 8.32
C VAL A 223 18.60 -12.46 7.81
N ARG A 224 17.43 -13.07 7.60
CA ARG A 224 17.28 -14.39 6.98
C ARG A 224 16.62 -14.23 5.62
N ARG A 225 17.30 -14.66 4.55
CA ARG A 225 16.70 -14.67 3.21
C ARG A 225 15.68 -15.81 3.11
N LEU A 226 14.46 -15.48 2.72
CA LEU A 226 13.48 -16.48 2.32
C LEU A 226 13.91 -17.08 0.97
N LYS A 227 14.07 -18.40 0.90
CA LYS A 227 14.21 -19.09 -0.39
C LYS A 227 12.89 -18.89 -1.14
N GLN A 228 12.98 -18.27 -2.32
CA GLN A 228 11.85 -18.10 -3.23
C GLN A 228 11.39 -19.44 -3.79
#